data_AF-A0A3D2JE07-F1
#
_entry.id   AF-A0A3D2JE07-F1
#
_cell.length_a   1.000
_cell.length_b   1.000
_cell.length_c   1.000
_cell.angle_alpha   90.00
_cell.angle_beta   90.00
_cell.angle_gamma   90.00
#
_symmetry.space_group_name_H-M   'P 1'
#
loop_
_entity.id
_entity.type
_entity.pdbx_description
1 polymer ?
#
loop_
_entity_poly.entity_id
_entity_poly.type
_entity_poly.pdbx_seq_one_letter_code
_entity_poly.pdbx_strand_id
1 'polypeptide(L)'
;QLHVGNGLEPSTEVGPMIDASAVTKVEQHVNDAVQRGGRVLAGGAREHSQGSNFYQPTLVADTPDDALVAHEETFGPLLPMWAFDSDEEVIERANNTPYGLAAYIYGRDYARLIHAYEQLQYGIIGVNDSVPTVPQAPFGGVKHSGFGREGGHQGMDEYLDWKFVSIGL
;
A
#
# COMPACT_ATOMS: atom_id res chain seq x y z
N GLN A 1 10.69 -0.12 -19.48
CA GLN A 1 11.18 -0.79 -18.26
C GLN A 1 11.73 0.29 -17.36
N LEU A 2 11.47 0.21 -16.04
CA LEU A 2 11.97 1.21 -15.09
C LEU A 2 13.49 1.10 -14.94
N HIS A 3 14.20 2.23 -14.90
CA HIS A 3 15.65 2.25 -14.73
C HIS A 3 16.03 2.18 -13.25
N VAL A 4 16.63 1.05 -12.86
CA VAL A 4 17.16 0.80 -11.51
C VAL A 4 18.60 1.29 -11.44
N GLY A 5 18.94 2.10 -10.44
CA GLY A 5 20.31 2.61 -10.31
C GLY A 5 20.54 3.55 -9.13
N ASN A 6 21.73 4.16 -9.11
CA ASN A 6 22.09 5.14 -8.08
C ASN A 6 21.14 6.35 -8.14
N GLY A 7 20.55 6.72 -7.00
CA GLY A 7 19.60 7.84 -6.92
C GLY A 7 20.18 9.23 -7.21
N LEU A 8 21.51 9.34 -7.34
CA LEU A 8 22.16 10.58 -7.82
C LEU A 8 22.19 10.70 -9.34
N GLU A 9 21.91 9.62 -10.07
CA GLU A 9 21.89 9.63 -11.54
C GLU A 9 20.54 10.11 -12.08
N PRO A 10 20.50 11.10 -12.99
CA PRO A 10 19.24 11.65 -13.49
C PRO A 10 18.33 10.65 -14.23
N SER A 11 18.89 9.55 -14.74
CA SER A 11 18.12 8.51 -15.42
C SER A 11 17.46 7.51 -14.46
N THR A 12 17.83 7.52 -13.18
CA THR A 12 17.32 6.56 -12.18
C THR A 12 15.87 6.85 -11.82
N GLU A 13 15.02 5.84 -11.99
CA GLU A 13 13.62 5.86 -11.57
C GLU A 13 13.39 5.07 -10.28
N VAL A 14 14.24 4.07 -10.00
CA VAL A 14 14.14 3.21 -8.81
C VAL A 14 15.52 3.08 -8.15
N GLY A 15 15.63 3.59 -6.93
CA GLY A 15 16.84 3.50 -6.10
C GLY A 15 16.99 2.15 -5.37
N PRO A 16 18.02 2.01 -4.53
CA PRO A 16 18.19 0.81 -3.70
C PRO A 16 17.16 0.74 -2.58
N MET A 17 16.94 -0.47 -2.08
CA MET A 17 16.33 -0.70 -0.78
C MET A 17 17.24 -0.17 0.34
N ILE A 18 16.65 0.10 1.52
CA ILE A 18 17.40 0.70 2.64
C ILE A 18 18.54 -0.20 3.14
N ASP A 19 18.33 -1.52 3.20
CA ASP A 19 19.32 -2.49 3.67
C ASP A 19 19.08 -3.90 3.08
N ALA A 20 19.97 -4.83 3.43
CA ALA A 20 19.91 -6.23 2.97
C ALA A 20 18.71 -7.01 3.53
N SER A 21 18.16 -6.62 4.67
CA SER A 21 16.97 -7.26 5.25
C SER A 21 15.73 -6.95 4.43
N ALA A 22 15.59 -5.71 3.96
CA ALA A 22 14.51 -5.30 3.06
C ALA A 22 14.56 -6.08 1.74
N VAL A 23 15.74 -6.22 1.14
CA VAL A 23 15.92 -7.05 -0.08
C VAL A 23 15.51 -8.50 0.17
N THR A 24 15.96 -9.08 1.29
CA THR A 24 15.67 -10.48 1.64
C THR A 24 14.17 -10.70 1.85
N LYS A 25 13.47 -9.75 2.47
CA LYS A 25 12.02 -9.83 2.66
C LYS A 25 11.26 -9.80 1.32
N VAL A 26 11.62 -8.90 0.41
CA VAL A 26 11.02 -8.85 -0.94
C VAL A 26 11.25 -10.17 -1.67
N GLU A 27 12.48 -10.68 -1.66
CA GLU A 27 12.83 -11.97 -2.26
C GLU A 27 12.04 -13.13 -1.65
N GLN A 28 11.85 -13.15 -0.34
CA GLN A 28 11.02 -14.14 0.36
C GLN A 28 9.56 -14.08 -0.12
N HIS A 29 8.96 -12.90 -0.22
CA HIS A 29 7.57 -12.74 -0.68
C HIS A 29 7.40 -13.18 -2.13
N VAL A 30 8.33 -12.82 -3.02
CA VAL A 30 8.33 -13.26 -4.43
C VAL A 30 8.42 -14.78 -4.51
N ASN A 31 9.37 -15.38 -3.78
CA ASN A 31 9.59 -16.83 -3.80
C ASN A 31 8.39 -17.59 -3.24
N ASP A 32 7.78 -17.13 -2.14
CA ASP A 32 6.59 -17.76 -1.56
C ASP A 32 5.40 -17.71 -2.54
N ALA A 33 5.15 -16.54 -3.16
CA ALA A 33 4.08 -16.40 -4.15
C ALA A 33 4.29 -17.33 -5.35
N VAL A 34 5.53 -17.45 -5.86
CA VAL A 34 5.86 -18.34 -6.98
C VAL A 34 5.74 -19.82 -6.59
N GLN A 35 6.21 -20.20 -5.40
CA GLN A 35 6.12 -21.58 -4.91
C GLN A 35 4.66 -22.05 -4.78
N ARG A 36 3.74 -21.12 -4.51
CA ARG A 36 2.29 -21.38 -4.40
C ARG A 36 1.54 -21.34 -5.73
N GLY A 37 2.22 -21.01 -6.84
CA GLY A 37 1.64 -21.03 -8.19
C GLY A 37 1.55 -19.67 -8.88
N GLY A 38 1.99 -18.59 -8.23
CA GLY A 38 2.11 -17.27 -8.85
C GLY A 38 3.14 -17.25 -9.97
N ARG A 39 2.95 -16.36 -10.94
CA ARG A 39 3.82 -16.21 -12.12
C ARG A 39 4.47 -14.84 -12.17
N VAL A 40 5.81 -14.82 -12.16
CA VAL A 40 6.57 -13.59 -12.41
C VAL A 40 6.37 -13.16 -13.87
N LEU A 41 5.80 -11.98 -14.08
CA LEU A 41 5.63 -11.35 -15.39
C LEU A 41 6.79 -10.40 -15.73
N ALA A 42 7.39 -9.78 -14.72
CA ALA A 42 8.52 -8.86 -14.86
C ALA A 42 9.36 -8.87 -13.57
N GLY A 43 10.67 -8.65 -13.70
CA GLY A 43 11.59 -8.60 -12.57
C GLY A 43 11.75 -9.96 -11.88
N GLY A 44 11.69 -9.96 -10.55
CA GLY A 44 11.72 -11.17 -9.72
C GLY A 44 13.11 -11.56 -9.21
N ALA A 45 14.10 -10.70 -9.36
CA ALA A 45 15.47 -10.98 -8.91
C ALA A 45 16.16 -9.75 -8.34
N ARG A 46 17.24 -10.01 -7.58
CA ARG A 46 18.19 -8.98 -7.14
C ARG A 46 18.90 -8.36 -8.35
N GLU A 47 19.08 -7.04 -8.35
CA GLU A 47 19.80 -6.33 -9.41
C GLU A 47 21.28 -6.19 -9.03
N HIS A 48 21.99 -7.33 -9.03
CA HIS A 48 23.37 -7.42 -8.56
C HIS A 48 24.34 -6.47 -9.28
N SER A 49 24.02 -6.07 -10.51
CA SER A 49 24.83 -5.13 -11.28
C SER A 49 24.91 -3.73 -10.64
N GLN A 50 23.90 -3.36 -9.84
CA GLN A 50 23.81 -2.06 -9.15
C GLN A 50 24.30 -2.14 -7.69
N GLY A 51 24.26 -3.33 -7.09
CA GLY A 51 24.74 -3.57 -5.72
C GLY A 51 23.84 -4.54 -4.94
N SER A 52 24.22 -4.84 -3.69
CA SER A 52 23.52 -5.83 -2.85
C SER A 52 22.12 -5.41 -2.41
N ASN A 53 21.86 -4.10 -2.37
CA ASN A 53 20.61 -3.53 -1.85
C ASN A 53 19.59 -3.25 -2.98
N PHE A 54 19.87 -3.66 -4.21
CA PHE A 54 18.99 -3.40 -5.34
C PHE A 54 18.15 -4.64 -5.68
N TYR A 55 16.87 -4.41 -5.98
CA TYR A 55 15.92 -5.43 -6.38
C TYR A 55 15.10 -4.92 -7.57
N GLN A 56 14.83 -5.80 -8.53
CA GLN A 56 14.08 -5.43 -9.72
C GLN A 56 12.61 -5.15 -9.39
N PRO A 57 11.99 -4.09 -9.94
CA PRO A 57 10.53 -3.95 -9.93
C PRO A 57 9.86 -5.21 -10.45
N THR A 58 9.09 -5.85 -9.59
CA THR A 58 8.60 -7.21 -9.78
C THR A 58 7.08 -7.20 -9.91
N LEU A 59 6.58 -7.85 -10.95
CA LEU A 59 5.15 -8.08 -11.18
C LEU A 59 4.86 -9.56 -11.06
N VAL A 60 3.95 -9.95 -10.17
CA VAL A 60 3.49 -11.34 -10.01
C VAL A 60 2.01 -11.40 -10.36
N ALA A 61 1.67 -12.19 -11.38
CA ALA A 61 0.30 -12.53 -11.73
C ALA A 61 -0.12 -13.85 -11.10
N ASP A 62 -1.43 -14.10 -11.10
CA ASP A 62 -2.02 -15.33 -10.58
C ASP A 62 -1.62 -15.54 -9.10
N THR A 63 -1.50 -14.45 -8.34
CA THR A 63 -1.03 -14.50 -6.94
C THR A 63 -2.03 -15.29 -6.10
N PRO A 64 -1.60 -16.33 -5.37
CA PRO A 64 -2.47 -17.07 -4.46
C PRO A 64 -2.89 -16.20 -3.27
N ASP A 65 -4.13 -16.34 -2.80
CA ASP A 65 -4.65 -15.57 -1.65
C ASP A 65 -3.96 -15.93 -0.32
N ASP A 66 -3.32 -17.10 -0.24
CA ASP A 66 -2.59 -17.57 0.94
C ASP A 66 -1.08 -17.30 0.87
N ALA A 67 -0.61 -16.54 -0.13
CA ALA A 67 0.77 -16.10 -0.23
C ALA A 67 1.08 -15.02 0.81
N LEU A 68 2.31 -14.98 1.31
CA LEU A 68 2.75 -14.00 2.32
C LEU A 68 2.45 -12.56 1.91
N VAL A 69 2.63 -12.24 0.63
CA VAL A 69 2.38 -10.90 0.06
C VAL A 69 0.93 -10.43 0.21
N ALA A 70 -0.04 -11.35 0.38
CA ALA A 70 -1.44 -11.01 0.60
C ALA A 70 -1.73 -10.57 2.05
N HIS A 71 -0.88 -10.95 3.00
CA HIS A 71 -1.12 -10.79 4.44
C HIS A 71 -0.05 -9.98 5.16
N GLU A 72 1.10 -9.79 4.54
CA GLU A 72 2.24 -9.06 5.09
C GLU A 72 2.66 -7.92 4.19
N GLU A 73 2.99 -6.79 4.80
CA GLU A 73 3.49 -5.64 4.07
C GLU A 73 4.90 -5.91 3.52
N THR A 74 5.07 -5.81 2.20
CA THR A 74 6.34 -6.17 1.54
C THR A 74 7.43 -5.11 1.72
N PHE A 75 7.05 -3.82 1.75
CA PHE A 75 7.99 -2.70 1.87
C PHE A 75 9.08 -2.69 0.78
N GLY A 76 8.72 -3.03 -0.46
CA GLY A 76 9.63 -3.03 -1.60
C GLY A 76 8.92 -3.13 -2.95
N PRO A 77 9.67 -3.19 -4.06
CA PRO A 77 9.14 -2.98 -5.40
C PRO A 77 8.51 -4.28 -5.95
N LEU A 78 7.47 -4.76 -5.28
CA LEU A 78 6.68 -5.93 -5.66
C LEU A 78 5.21 -5.53 -5.83
N LEU A 79 4.66 -5.78 -7.01
CA LEU A 79 3.25 -5.63 -7.32
C LEU A 79 2.62 -7.02 -7.55
N PRO A 80 1.93 -7.60 -6.56
CA PRO A 80 1.12 -8.79 -6.76
C PRO A 80 -0.22 -8.44 -7.43
N MET A 81 -0.73 -9.34 -8.27
CA MET A 81 -2.01 -9.17 -8.96
C MET A 81 -2.95 -10.33 -8.68
N TRP A 82 -4.21 -9.97 -8.41
CA TRP A 82 -5.33 -10.90 -8.27
C TRP A 82 -6.43 -10.51 -9.26
N ALA A 83 -7.09 -11.52 -9.83
CA ALA A 83 -8.35 -11.34 -10.53
C ALA A 83 -9.52 -11.43 -9.53
N PHE A 84 -10.62 -10.78 -9.86
CA PHE A 84 -11.89 -10.83 -9.15
C PHE A 84 -13.03 -10.71 -10.16
N ASP A 85 -14.21 -11.23 -9.81
CA ASP A 85 -15.35 -11.32 -10.73
C ASP A 85 -16.53 -10.42 -10.32
N SER A 86 -16.54 -9.92 -9.08
CA SER A 86 -17.62 -9.05 -8.57
C SER A 86 -17.13 -7.97 -7.61
N ASP A 87 -17.93 -6.91 -7.45
CA ASP A 87 -17.63 -5.83 -6.52
C ASP A 87 -17.69 -6.29 -5.07
N GLU A 88 -18.68 -7.12 -4.74
CA GLU A 88 -18.86 -7.66 -3.40
C GLU A 88 -17.64 -8.51 -2.99
N GLU A 89 -17.18 -9.39 -3.89
CA GLU A 89 -16.01 -10.24 -3.66
C GLU A 89 -14.74 -9.40 -3.43
N VAL A 90 -14.46 -8.41 -4.28
CA VAL A 90 -13.22 -7.63 -4.16
C VAL A 90 -13.24 -6.72 -2.93
N ILE A 91 -14.41 -6.19 -2.55
CA ILE A 91 -14.56 -5.40 -1.32
C ILE A 91 -14.35 -6.29 -0.08
N GLU A 92 -14.93 -7.48 -0.06
CA GLU A 92 -14.72 -8.45 1.02
C GLU A 92 -13.25 -8.83 1.15
N ARG A 93 -12.60 -9.17 0.03
CA ARG A 93 -11.18 -9.52 -0.03
C ARG A 93 -10.29 -8.36 0.40
N ALA A 94 -10.55 -7.14 -0.06
CA ALA A 94 -9.81 -5.95 0.35
C ALA A 94 -9.93 -5.72 1.86
N ASN A 95 -11.13 -5.86 2.43
CA ASN A 95 -11.35 -5.65 3.86
C ASN A 95 -10.84 -6.80 4.75
N ASN A 96 -10.59 -7.99 4.19
CA ASN A 96 -10.07 -9.17 4.90
C ASN A 96 -8.57 -9.07 5.22
N THR A 97 -8.22 -8.06 6.00
CA THR A 97 -6.86 -7.75 6.42
C THR A 97 -6.91 -7.00 7.76
N PRO A 98 -5.90 -7.20 8.64
CA PRO A 98 -5.77 -6.39 9.85
C PRO A 98 -5.42 -4.93 9.54
N TYR A 99 -5.00 -4.61 8.31
CA TYR A 99 -4.59 -3.26 7.91
C TYR A 99 -5.75 -2.44 7.36
N GLY A 100 -5.60 -1.12 7.34
CA GLY A 100 -6.62 -0.16 6.93
C GLY A 100 -6.06 1.24 6.72
N LEU A 101 -4.87 1.35 6.11
CA LEU A 101 -4.22 2.65 5.89
C LEU A 101 -4.85 3.39 4.70
N ALA A 102 -4.59 2.90 3.49
CA ALA A 102 -5.08 3.48 2.25
C ALA A 102 -5.56 2.39 1.27
N ALA A 103 -6.59 2.71 0.49
CA ALA A 103 -7.03 1.91 -0.65
C ALA A 103 -7.23 2.82 -1.88
N TYR A 104 -7.18 2.22 -3.07
CA TYR A 104 -7.26 2.95 -4.34
C TYR A 104 -8.24 2.23 -5.25
N ILE A 105 -9.19 2.99 -5.82
CA ILE A 105 -10.19 2.47 -6.76
C ILE A 105 -10.19 3.29 -8.03
N TYR A 106 -10.28 2.61 -9.17
CA TYR A 106 -10.28 3.23 -10.50
C TYR A 106 -11.48 2.74 -11.31
N GLY A 107 -12.17 3.67 -11.96
CA GLY A 107 -13.38 3.37 -12.71
C GLY A 107 -14.03 4.61 -13.31
N ARG A 108 -15.07 4.39 -14.13
CA ARG A 108 -15.82 5.47 -14.80
C ARG A 108 -17.26 5.62 -14.29
N ASP A 109 -17.81 4.57 -13.67
CA ASP A 109 -19.13 4.60 -13.09
C ASP A 109 -19.05 5.11 -11.64
N TYR A 110 -19.51 6.34 -11.43
CA TYR A 110 -19.49 6.97 -10.12
C TYR A 110 -20.39 6.29 -9.10
N ALA A 111 -21.53 5.71 -9.51
CA ALA A 111 -22.41 5.02 -8.56
C ALA A 111 -21.70 3.78 -7.99
N ARG A 112 -21.01 3.03 -8.86
CA ARG A 112 -20.16 1.90 -8.47
C ARG A 112 -18.98 2.33 -7.57
N LEU A 113 -18.29 3.42 -7.93
CA LEU A 113 -17.18 3.94 -7.13
C LEU A 113 -17.63 4.40 -5.74
N ILE A 114 -18.78 5.07 -5.64
CA ILE A 114 -19.38 5.51 -4.38
C ILE A 114 -19.70 4.30 -3.50
N HIS A 115 -20.41 3.32 -4.06
CA HIS A 115 -20.73 2.08 -3.36
C HIS A 115 -19.48 1.36 -2.85
N ALA A 116 -18.40 1.33 -3.64
CA ALA A 116 -17.15 0.69 -3.25
C ALA A 116 -16.43 1.46 -2.12
N TYR A 117 -16.19 2.76 -2.25
CA TYR A 117 -15.42 3.49 -1.25
C TYR A 117 -16.15 3.59 0.10
N GLU A 118 -17.48 3.60 0.12
CA GLU A 118 -18.26 3.64 1.38
C GLU A 118 -18.12 2.35 2.18
N GLN A 119 -17.80 1.23 1.53
CA GLN A 119 -17.63 -0.08 2.17
C GLN A 119 -16.18 -0.43 2.51
N LEU A 120 -15.21 0.26 1.90
CA LEU A 120 -13.79 0.05 2.17
C LEU A 120 -13.40 0.55 3.56
N GLN A 121 -12.80 -0.32 4.36
CA GLN A 121 -12.40 -0.04 5.75
C GLN A 121 -10.97 0.51 5.84
N TYR A 122 -10.75 1.66 5.22
CA TYR A 122 -9.44 2.33 5.16
C TYR A 122 -9.58 3.81 5.53
N GLY A 123 -8.52 4.39 6.09
CA GLY A 123 -8.54 5.80 6.48
C GLY A 123 -8.45 6.76 5.29
N ILE A 124 -7.87 6.32 4.17
CA ILE A 124 -7.66 7.12 2.96
C ILE A 124 -8.16 6.31 1.76
N ILE A 125 -8.99 6.89 0.91
CA ILE A 125 -9.41 6.29 -0.37
C ILE A 125 -9.05 7.20 -1.53
N GLY A 126 -8.19 6.73 -2.43
CA GLY A 126 -7.92 7.38 -3.72
C GLY A 126 -8.93 6.91 -4.77
N VAL A 127 -9.73 7.83 -5.33
CA VAL A 127 -10.68 7.52 -6.41
C VAL A 127 -10.17 8.14 -7.70
N ASN A 128 -9.73 7.31 -8.65
CA ASN A 128 -9.06 7.75 -9.88
C ASN A 128 -7.84 8.66 -9.64
N ASP A 129 -7.21 8.54 -8.47
CA ASP A 129 -6.06 9.33 -8.04
C ASP A 129 -5.05 8.43 -7.32
N SER A 130 -3.81 8.39 -7.82
CA SER A 130 -2.74 7.56 -7.27
C SER A 130 -2.03 8.22 -6.10
N VAL A 131 -2.16 9.54 -5.92
CA VAL A 131 -1.48 10.31 -4.88
C VAL A 131 -2.46 11.30 -4.23
N PRO A 132 -3.50 10.81 -3.51
CA PRO A 132 -4.56 11.65 -2.94
C PRO A 132 -4.11 12.47 -1.71
N THR A 133 -2.90 12.23 -1.20
CA THR A 133 -2.41 12.84 0.05
C THR A 133 -2.07 14.33 -0.14
N VAL A 134 -2.64 15.17 0.72
CA VAL A 134 -2.38 16.62 0.79
C VAL A 134 -2.28 17.08 2.25
N PRO A 135 -1.47 18.10 2.58
CA PRO A 135 -1.23 18.50 3.97
C PRO A 135 -2.47 19.00 4.72
N GLN A 136 -3.48 19.51 4.00
CA GLN A 136 -4.74 19.99 4.58
C GLN A 136 -5.77 18.89 4.85
N ALA A 137 -5.53 17.64 4.41
CA ALA A 137 -6.42 16.51 4.64
C ALA A 137 -5.86 15.60 5.73
N PRO A 138 -6.71 14.88 6.49
CA PRO A 138 -6.26 13.92 7.48
C PRO A 138 -5.61 12.70 6.81
N PHE A 139 -4.46 12.29 7.32
CA PHE A 139 -3.75 11.06 6.96
C PHE A 139 -3.70 10.14 8.18
N GLY A 140 -4.01 8.85 8.01
CA GLY A 140 -3.91 7.87 9.08
C GLY A 140 -4.88 6.72 8.88
N GLY A 141 -4.51 5.55 9.40
CA GLY A 141 -5.26 4.32 9.19
C GLY A 141 -6.38 4.07 10.20
N VAL A 142 -7.10 2.99 9.95
CA VAL A 142 -7.96 2.30 10.92
C VAL A 142 -7.41 0.90 11.18
N LYS A 143 -8.04 0.14 12.08
CA LYS A 143 -7.60 -1.21 12.50
C LYS A 143 -6.18 -1.18 13.05
N HIS A 144 -5.28 -2.06 12.59
CA HIS A 144 -3.89 -2.10 13.03
C HIS A 144 -2.98 -1.10 12.29
N SER A 145 -3.52 -0.31 11.35
CA SER A 145 -2.74 0.70 10.63
C SER A 145 -2.57 2.02 11.38
N GLY A 146 -3.02 2.10 12.63
CA GLY A 146 -2.74 3.23 13.52
C GLY A 146 -3.96 3.77 14.25
N PHE A 147 -3.70 4.75 15.11
CA PHE A 147 -4.71 5.52 15.85
C PHE A 147 -4.43 7.02 15.65
N GLY A 148 -5.49 7.83 15.65
CA GLY A 148 -5.38 9.27 15.41
C GLY A 148 -5.19 9.63 13.93
N ARG A 149 -4.94 10.92 13.65
CA ARG A 149 -4.67 11.42 12.29
C ARG A 149 -3.50 12.41 12.31
N GLU A 150 -2.80 12.49 11.19
CA GLU A 150 -1.79 13.51 10.90
C GLU A 150 -2.31 14.45 9.81
N GLY A 151 -1.84 15.70 9.80
CA GLY A 151 -2.29 16.70 8.82
C GLY A 151 -3.72 17.20 9.05
N GLY A 152 -4.12 18.19 8.24
CA GLY A 152 -5.42 18.85 8.38
C GLY A 152 -5.65 19.45 9.77
N HIS A 153 -6.92 19.72 10.09
CA HIS A 153 -7.30 20.16 11.44
C HIS A 153 -7.28 19.00 12.44
N GLN A 154 -7.59 17.80 11.97
CA GLN A 154 -7.65 16.59 12.78
C GLN A 154 -6.29 16.26 13.42
N GLY A 155 -5.20 16.47 12.70
CA GLY A 155 -3.86 16.25 13.25
C GLY A 155 -3.47 17.23 14.35
N MET A 156 -4.13 18.40 14.44
CA MET A 156 -3.91 19.29 15.58
C MET A 156 -4.58 18.75 16.85
N ASP A 157 -5.71 18.05 16.75
CA ASP A 157 -6.47 17.56 17.91
C ASP A 157 -5.64 16.59 18.77
N GLU A 158 -4.67 15.87 18.18
CA GLU A 158 -3.72 14.99 18.89
C GLU A 158 -2.76 15.73 19.84
N TYR A 159 -2.67 17.06 19.72
CA TYR A 159 -1.77 17.92 20.51
C TYR A 159 -2.53 18.90 21.42
N LEU A 160 -3.87 18.79 21.52
CA LEU A 160 -4.72 19.71 22.30
C LEU A 160 -5.27 19.07 23.57
N ASP A 161 -5.42 19.88 24.62
CA ASP A 161 -6.14 19.51 25.85
C ASP A 161 -7.54 20.17 25.87
N TRP A 162 -8.59 19.35 26.01
CA TRP A 162 -9.96 19.85 26.17
C TRP A 162 -10.21 20.33 27.60
N LYS A 163 -10.73 21.56 27.74
CA LYS A 163 -11.08 22.16 29.04
C LYS A 163 -12.54 22.61 29.07
N PHE A 164 -13.36 21.92 29.85
CA PHE A 164 -14.73 22.32 30.15
C PHE A 164 -14.80 23.17 31.43
N VAL A 165 -15.52 24.29 31.38
CA VAL A 165 -15.72 25.18 32.53
C VAL A 165 -17.23 25.40 32.72
N SER A 166 -17.75 25.05 33.89
CA SER A 166 -19.14 25.29 34.29
C SER A 166 -19.20 26.26 35.46
N ILE A 167 -19.95 27.35 35.30
CA ILE A 167 -20.20 28.33 36.36
C ILE A 167 -21.68 28.28 36.70
N GLY A 168 -22.01 27.79 37.89
CA GLY A 168 -23.36 27.88 38.44
C GLY A 168 -23.61 29.28 39.00
N LEU A 169 -24.79 29.83 38.71
CA LEU A 169 -25.28 31.11 39.24
C LEU A 169 -26.31 30.88 40.33
#